data_AF-A0A9X5SAK0-F1
#
_entry.id   AF-A0A9X5SAK0-F1
#
_cell.length_a   1.000
_cell.length_b   1.000
_cell.length_c   1.000
_cell.angle_alpha   90.00
_cell.angle_beta   90.00
_cell.angle_gamma   90.00
#
_symmetry.space_group_name_H-M   'P 1'
#
loop_
_entity.id
_entity.type
_entity.pdbx_description
1 polymer ?
#
loop_
_entity_poly.entity_id
_entity_poly.type
_entity_poly.pdbx_seq_one_letter_code
_entity_poly.pdbx_strand_id
1 'polypeptide(L)'
;MKSLYTSKITRYFILDSLWLMQTKYSDFIRKDWKEFFNTPIHLKIATKDVENELTAMIKDGLILIKEGWCFLSPKGASIWENLFHVNWENFYLIEYEFKGDDFNDEILNFYCYSNKVLENFKSQIYIKDIINEEKLNKWQLCYWKELDTGFFLSQKITEHNRLTSSLVSNWEYHLLDWKYDLSDLLTPLN
;
A
#
# COMPACT_ATOMS: atom_id res chain seq x y z
N MET A 1 -24.71 15.94 -1.54
CA MET A 1 -23.32 16.05 -2.04
C MET A 1 -22.28 15.73 -0.97
N LYS A 2 -22.28 16.40 0.20
CA LYS A 2 -21.30 16.15 1.27
C LYS A 2 -21.24 14.69 1.77
N SER A 3 -22.39 14.02 1.93
CA SER A 3 -22.44 12.63 2.42
C SER A 3 -21.85 11.61 1.45
N LEU A 4 -22.10 11.75 0.15
CA LEU A 4 -21.55 10.86 -0.88
C LEU A 4 -20.05 11.01 -1.01
N TYR A 5 -19.54 12.24 -0.95
CA TYR A 5 -18.11 12.52 -0.98
C TYR A 5 -17.40 11.88 0.23
N THR A 6 -17.93 12.09 1.44
CA THR A 6 -17.39 11.49 2.67
C THR A 6 -17.38 9.96 2.58
N SER A 7 -18.47 9.33 2.14
CA SER A 7 -18.55 7.87 1.98
C SER A 7 -17.46 7.34 1.03
N LYS A 8 -17.28 7.96 -0.14
CA LYS A 8 -16.30 7.50 -1.12
C LYS A 8 -14.85 7.64 -0.62
N ILE A 9 -14.51 8.77 0.01
CA ILE A 9 -13.15 8.97 0.53
C ILE A 9 -12.88 8.07 1.74
N THR A 10 -13.88 7.83 2.58
CA THR A 10 -13.77 6.87 3.68
C THR A 10 -13.56 5.45 3.15
N ARG A 11 -14.29 5.05 2.11
CA ARG A 11 -14.11 3.76 1.44
C ARG A 11 -12.70 3.60 0.89
N TYR A 12 -12.17 4.65 0.26
CA TYR A 12 -10.80 4.67 -0.24
C TYR A 12 -9.80 4.33 0.88
N PHE A 13 -9.86 5.04 2.02
CA PHE A 13 -8.97 4.77 3.16
C PHE A 13 -9.11 3.36 3.73
N ILE A 14 -10.35 2.85 3.81
CA ILE A 14 -10.58 1.48 4.31
C ILE A 14 -9.98 0.46 3.33
N LEU A 15 -10.24 0.58 2.02
CA LEU A 15 -9.68 -0.33 1.02
C LEU A 15 -8.15 -0.29 1.02
N ASP A 16 -7.58 0.90 1.07
CA ASP A 16 -6.13 1.12 1.13
C ASP A 16 -5.51 0.45 2.36
N SER A 17 -6.11 0.64 3.54
CA SER A 17 -5.62 0.02 4.75
C SER A 17 -5.61 -1.51 4.75
N LEU A 18 -6.47 -2.11 3.93
CA LEU A 18 -6.65 -3.55 3.86
C LEU A 18 -5.90 -4.18 2.69
N TRP A 19 -5.30 -3.40 1.78
CA TRP A 19 -4.71 -3.98 0.57
C TRP A 19 -3.51 -4.88 0.88
N LEU A 20 -2.64 -4.44 1.80
CA LEU A 20 -1.42 -5.17 2.15
C LEU A 20 -1.64 -6.15 3.31
N MET A 21 -2.38 -5.74 4.35
CA MET A 21 -2.56 -6.53 5.57
C MET A 21 -3.97 -6.46 6.13
N GLN A 22 -4.38 -7.51 6.83
CA GLN A 22 -5.61 -7.51 7.60
C GLN A 22 -5.51 -6.53 8.78
N THR A 23 -6.61 -5.84 9.07
CA THR A 23 -6.69 -4.86 10.16
C THR A 23 -7.81 -5.26 11.11
N LYS A 24 -7.62 -5.13 12.43
CA LYS A 24 -8.70 -5.45 13.38
C LYS A 24 -9.86 -4.47 13.21
N TYR A 25 -11.08 -4.97 13.33
CA TYR A 25 -12.28 -4.13 13.27
C TYR A 25 -12.21 -2.96 14.28
N SER A 26 -11.68 -3.21 15.48
CA SER A 26 -11.49 -2.19 16.52
C SER A 26 -10.58 -1.03 16.10
N ASP A 27 -9.62 -1.28 15.21
CA ASP A 27 -8.63 -0.29 14.81
C ASP A 27 -9.23 0.72 13.82
N PHE A 28 -10.31 0.37 13.12
CA PHE A 28 -11.06 1.32 12.29
C PHE A 28 -11.92 2.29 13.09
N ILE A 29 -12.40 1.86 14.27
CA ILE A 29 -13.40 2.60 15.05
C ILE A 29 -12.75 3.40 16.20
N ARG A 30 -11.42 3.53 16.20
CA ARG A 30 -10.68 4.32 17.19
C ARG A 30 -10.80 5.83 16.94
N LYS A 31 -10.59 6.65 17.97
CA LYS A 31 -10.77 8.12 17.89
C LYS A 31 -9.68 8.81 17.07
N ASP A 32 -8.51 8.21 17.02
CA ASP A 32 -7.28 8.64 16.35
C ASP A 32 -7.06 7.91 15.01
N TRP A 33 -8.12 7.33 14.42
CA TRP A 33 -8.05 6.68 13.10
C TRP A 33 -7.45 7.61 12.01
N LYS A 34 -7.61 8.92 12.17
CA LYS A 34 -7.02 9.94 11.27
C LYS A 34 -5.51 9.92 11.23
N GLU A 35 -4.87 9.68 12.38
CA GLU A 35 -3.41 9.59 12.50
C GLU A 35 -2.95 8.27 11.88
N PHE A 36 -3.72 7.19 12.10
CA PHE A 36 -3.45 5.88 11.51
C PHE A 36 -3.46 5.90 9.98
N PHE A 37 -4.38 6.65 9.35
CA PHE A 37 -4.42 6.80 7.88
C PHE A 37 -3.71 8.04 7.34
N ASN A 38 -2.98 8.77 8.20
CA ASN A 38 -2.36 10.06 7.85
C ASN A 38 -3.31 10.98 7.05
N THR A 39 -4.58 11.03 7.45
CA THR A 39 -5.60 11.76 6.69
C THR A 39 -5.35 13.27 6.74
N PRO A 40 -5.46 14.00 5.62
CA PRO A 40 -5.31 15.43 5.61
C PRO A 40 -6.28 16.12 6.55
N ILE A 41 -5.77 17.11 7.27
CA ILE A 41 -6.50 17.86 8.30
C ILE A 41 -7.78 18.51 7.76
N HIS A 42 -7.83 18.83 6.46
CA HIS A 42 -9.00 19.43 5.81
C HIS A 42 -10.15 18.43 5.57
N LEU A 43 -9.89 17.12 5.60
CA LEU A 43 -10.93 16.09 5.50
C LEU A 43 -11.65 15.94 6.84
N LYS A 44 -12.90 16.41 6.88
CA LYS A 44 -13.77 16.32 8.06
C LYS A 44 -14.53 14.98 8.08
N ILE A 45 -13.80 13.87 8.16
CA ILE A 45 -14.37 12.54 8.35
C ILE A 45 -14.46 12.26 9.86
N ALA A 46 -15.62 11.80 10.33
CA ALA A 46 -15.82 11.38 11.71
C ALA A 46 -15.70 9.86 11.84
N THR A 47 -15.39 9.35 13.04
CA THR A 47 -15.38 7.90 13.31
C THR A 47 -16.70 7.24 12.93
N LYS A 48 -17.83 7.94 13.07
CA LYS A 48 -19.14 7.41 12.67
C LYS A 48 -19.27 7.22 11.15
N ASP A 49 -18.60 8.05 10.35
CA ASP A 49 -18.58 7.88 8.89
C ASP A 49 -17.81 6.60 8.51
N VAL A 50 -16.67 6.35 9.19
CA VAL A 50 -15.89 5.11 9.04
C VAL A 50 -16.72 3.89 9.42
N GLU A 51 -17.39 3.93 10.56
CA GLU A 51 -18.24 2.83 11.02
C GLU A 51 -19.38 2.52 10.04
N ASN A 52 -20.05 3.55 9.55
CA ASN A 52 -21.14 3.41 8.59
C ASN A 52 -20.65 2.82 7.26
N GLU A 53 -19.52 3.32 6.75
CA GLU A 53 -18.95 2.85 5.49
C GLU A 53 -18.43 1.42 5.62
N LEU A 54 -17.73 1.09 6.70
CA LEU A 54 -17.26 -0.26 6.98
C LEU A 54 -18.44 -1.24 7.03
N THR A 55 -19.52 -0.88 7.73
CA THR A 55 -20.75 -1.68 7.78
C THR A 55 -21.36 -1.89 6.40
N ALA A 56 -21.42 -0.85 5.58
CA ALA A 56 -21.92 -0.94 4.21
C ALA A 56 -21.04 -1.86 3.34
N MET A 57 -19.72 -1.71 3.40
CA MET A 57 -18.78 -2.55 2.67
C MET A 57 -18.85 -4.03 3.06
N ILE A 58 -19.07 -4.33 4.35
CA ILE A 58 -19.32 -5.70 4.83
C ILE A 58 -20.63 -6.24 4.25
N LYS A 59 -21.71 -5.45 4.32
CA LYS A 59 -23.02 -5.83 3.77
C LYS A 59 -22.97 -6.07 2.26
N ASP A 60 -22.18 -5.28 1.53
CA ASP A 60 -22.00 -5.39 0.09
C ASP A 60 -21.02 -6.50 -0.33
N GLY A 61 -20.46 -7.22 0.65
CA GLY A 61 -19.55 -8.34 0.46
C GLY A 61 -18.15 -7.93 0.01
N LEU A 62 -17.74 -6.69 0.24
CA LEU A 62 -16.40 -6.18 -0.08
C LEU A 62 -15.38 -6.55 1.00
N ILE A 63 -15.83 -6.60 2.25
CA ILE A 63 -15.01 -6.93 3.41
C ILE A 63 -15.57 -8.18 4.08
N LEU A 64 -14.67 -9.10 4.43
CA LEU A 64 -14.95 -10.27 5.25
C LEU A 64 -14.43 -10.02 6.66
N ILE A 65 -15.18 -10.45 7.68
CA ILE A 65 -14.71 -10.47 9.07
C ILE A 65 -14.45 -11.91 9.48
N LYS A 66 -13.25 -12.19 9.95
CA LYS A 66 -12.87 -13.46 10.57
C LYS A 66 -12.13 -13.19 11.87
N GLU A 67 -12.62 -13.73 12.98
CA GLU A 67 -11.97 -13.61 14.30
C GLU A 67 -11.68 -12.15 14.72
N GLY A 68 -12.56 -11.21 14.33
CA GLY A 68 -12.40 -9.78 14.62
C GLY A 68 -11.45 -9.02 13.68
N TRP A 69 -10.87 -9.70 12.69
CA TRP A 69 -10.04 -9.11 11.64
C TRP A 69 -10.85 -8.87 10.37
N CYS A 70 -10.64 -7.71 9.76
CA CYS A 70 -11.19 -7.34 8.47
C CYS A 70 -10.23 -7.74 7.35
N PHE A 71 -10.77 -8.34 6.29
CA PHE A 71 -10.07 -8.75 5.08
C PHE A 71 -10.80 -8.22 3.86
N LEU A 72 -10.08 -7.89 2.79
CA LEU A 72 -10.69 -7.75 1.47
C LEU A 72 -11.22 -9.12 1.01
N SER A 73 -12.47 -9.15 0.56
CA SER A 73 -12.96 -10.27 -0.24
C SER A 73 -12.36 -10.19 -1.66
N PRO A 74 -12.48 -11.24 -2.49
CA PRO A 74 -12.11 -11.14 -3.91
C PRO A 74 -12.80 -9.97 -4.64
N LYS A 75 -14.05 -9.65 -4.27
CA LYS A 75 -14.78 -8.50 -4.80
C LYS A 75 -14.19 -7.18 -4.31
N GLY A 76 -13.85 -7.08 -3.03
CA GLY A 76 -13.20 -5.89 -2.46
C GLY A 76 -11.82 -5.63 -3.06
N ALA A 77 -11.02 -6.69 -3.23
CA ALA A 77 -9.73 -6.67 -3.88
C ALA A 77 -9.81 -6.16 -5.33
N SER A 78 -10.77 -6.66 -6.12
CA SER A 78 -10.96 -6.17 -7.50
C SER A 78 -11.37 -4.69 -7.55
N ILE A 79 -12.19 -4.22 -6.60
CA ILE A 79 -12.50 -2.79 -6.49
C ILE A 79 -11.25 -1.99 -6.14
N TRP A 80 -10.41 -2.48 -5.22
CA TRP A 80 -9.13 -1.83 -4.91
C TRP A 80 -8.22 -1.78 -6.14
N GLU A 81 -8.01 -2.87 -6.87
CA GLU A 81 -7.17 -2.86 -8.08
C GLU A 81 -7.64 -1.83 -9.12
N ASN A 82 -8.96 -1.73 -9.31
CA ASN A 82 -9.55 -0.76 -10.23
C ASN A 82 -9.43 0.68 -9.72
N LEU A 83 -9.69 0.91 -8.42
CA LEU A 83 -9.65 2.22 -7.77
C LEU A 83 -8.23 2.74 -7.57
N PHE A 84 -7.21 1.89 -7.64
CA PHE A 84 -5.81 2.31 -7.52
C PHE A 84 -5.06 2.14 -8.85
N HIS A 85 -5.79 1.82 -9.93
CA HIS A 85 -5.27 1.62 -11.28
C HIS A 85 -4.00 0.75 -11.31
N VAL A 86 -4.03 -0.35 -10.57
CA VAL A 86 -2.83 -1.13 -10.29
C VAL A 86 -2.28 -1.73 -11.58
N ASN A 87 -1.05 -1.33 -11.91
CA ASN A 87 -0.32 -1.90 -13.04
C ASN A 87 0.64 -2.97 -12.54
N TRP A 88 0.16 -4.22 -12.52
CA TRP A 88 0.96 -5.36 -12.06
C TRP A 88 2.27 -5.54 -12.84
N GLU A 89 2.32 -5.22 -14.14
CA GLU A 89 3.54 -5.37 -14.94
C GLU A 89 4.68 -4.44 -14.50
N ASN A 90 4.31 -3.27 -13.97
CA ASN A 90 5.22 -2.24 -13.47
C ASN A 90 5.23 -2.15 -11.94
N PHE A 91 4.58 -3.09 -11.25
CA PHE A 91 4.45 -3.06 -9.80
C PHE A 91 5.81 -3.33 -9.13
N TYR A 92 6.08 -2.57 -8.08
CA TYR A 92 7.18 -2.79 -7.16
C TYR A 92 6.79 -2.43 -5.72
N LEU A 93 7.51 -3.00 -4.78
CA LEU A 93 7.40 -2.75 -3.34
C LEU A 93 8.80 -2.55 -2.78
N ILE A 94 8.96 -1.50 -1.97
CA ILE A 94 10.19 -1.24 -1.21
C ILE A 94 9.86 -1.39 0.27
N GLU A 95 10.66 -2.19 0.96
CA GLU A 95 10.59 -2.36 2.40
C GLU A 95 11.94 -2.00 3.02
N TYR A 96 11.90 -1.30 4.14
CA TYR A 96 13.08 -0.99 4.94
C TYR A 96 13.06 -1.83 6.20
N GLU A 97 14.11 -2.62 6.40
CA GLU A 97 14.32 -3.42 7.60
C GLU A 97 15.46 -2.81 8.41
N PHE A 98 15.19 -2.45 9.66
CA PHE A 98 16.20 -2.00 10.61
C PHE A 98 16.67 -3.18 11.45
N LYS A 99 17.93 -3.58 11.31
CA LYS A 99 18.53 -4.66 12.12
C LYS A 99 19.31 -4.08 13.29
N GLY A 100 18.65 -3.97 14.45
CA GLY A 100 19.28 -3.55 15.71
C GLY A 100 19.02 -2.10 16.09
N ASP A 101 19.72 -1.63 17.14
CA ASP A 101 19.53 -0.30 17.73
C ASP A 101 20.34 0.80 17.02
N ASP A 102 21.31 0.43 16.18
CA ASP A 102 22.13 1.37 15.43
C ASP A 102 21.54 1.57 14.03
N PHE A 103 21.33 2.84 13.68
CA PHE A 103 20.88 3.25 12.35
C PHE A 103 21.80 2.77 11.21
N ASN A 104 22.97 2.17 11.46
CA ASN A 104 23.91 1.76 10.41
C ASN A 104 23.63 0.37 9.82
N ASP A 105 22.63 -0.35 10.33
CA ASP A 105 22.24 -1.69 9.88
C ASP A 105 20.84 -1.70 9.24
N GLU A 106 20.63 -0.75 8.32
CA GLU A 106 19.42 -0.65 7.52
C GLU A 106 19.56 -1.47 6.23
N ILE A 107 18.53 -2.25 5.92
CA ILE A 107 18.42 -3.08 4.72
C ILE A 107 17.26 -2.58 3.88
N LEU A 108 17.52 -2.37 2.59
CA LEU A 108 16.49 -2.13 1.59
C LEU A 108 16.16 -3.45 0.92
N ASN A 109 14.89 -3.82 0.96
CA ASN A 109 14.30 -4.95 0.27
C ASN A 109 13.42 -4.42 -0.87
N PHE A 110 13.81 -4.71 -2.11
CA PHE A 110 13.09 -4.32 -3.31
C PHE A 110 12.46 -5.55 -3.95
N TYR A 111 11.16 -5.52 -4.15
CA TYR A 111 10.42 -6.53 -4.87
C TYR A 111 9.78 -5.92 -6.10
N CYS A 112 9.76 -6.63 -7.22
CA CYS A 112 9.03 -6.17 -8.40
C CYS A 112 8.55 -7.34 -9.26
N TYR A 113 7.55 -7.08 -10.09
CA TYR A 113 6.98 -8.13 -10.94
C TYR A 113 7.90 -8.51 -12.11
N SER A 114 8.53 -7.53 -12.77
CA SER A 114 9.25 -7.74 -14.03
C SER A 114 10.73 -7.40 -13.96
N ASN A 115 11.55 -8.13 -14.72
CA ASN A 115 12.99 -7.86 -14.82
C ASN A 115 13.27 -6.45 -15.35
N LYS A 116 12.38 -5.90 -16.18
CA LYS A 116 12.48 -4.52 -16.66
C LYS A 116 12.46 -3.51 -15.51
N VAL A 117 11.55 -3.70 -14.54
CA VAL A 117 11.43 -2.83 -13.36
C VAL A 117 12.67 -2.99 -12.48
N LEU A 118 13.15 -4.23 -12.28
CA LEU A 118 14.40 -4.49 -11.56
C LEU A 118 15.57 -3.73 -12.18
N GLU A 119 15.84 -3.93 -13.46
CA GLU A 119 16.98 -3.27 -14.13
C GLU A 119 16.85 -1.74 -14.14
N ASN A 120 15.63 -1.22 -14.25
CA ASN A 120 15.37 0.22 -14.11
C ASN A 120 15.72 0.73 -12.71
N PHE A 121 15.30 0.01 -11.65
CA PHE A 121 15.67 0.33 -10.28
C PHE A 121 17.20 0.31 -10.12
N LYS A 122 17.85 -0.75 -10.60
CA LYS A 122 19.31 -0.90 -10.55
C LYS A 122 20.08 0.23 -11.23
N SER A 123 19.53 0.79 -12.31
CA SER A 123 20.16 1.91 -13.03
C SER A 123 20.09 3.24 -12.27
N GLN A 124 19.18 3.38 -11.31
CA GLN A 124 18.90 4.63 -10.60
C GLN A 124 19.52 4.68 -9.21
N ILE A 125 19.84 3.53 -8.62
CA ILE A 125 20.47 3.45 -7.30
C ILE A 125 21.91 2.99 -7.41
N TYR A 126 22.78 3.51 -6.55
CA TYR A 126 24.12 2.96 -6.42
C TYR A 126 24.04 1.59 -5.74
N ILE A 127 24.19 0.53 -6.53
CA ILE A 127 24.16 -0.82 -6.00
C ILE A 127 25.56 -1.24 -5.58
N LYS A 128 25.78 -1.21 -4.29
CA LYS A 128 26.92 -1.84 -3.64
C LYS A 128 26.40 -2.62 -2.44
N ASP A 129 27.07 -3.72 -2.12
CA ASP A 129 26.73 -4.56 -0.96
C ASP A 129 25.35 -5.23 -1.09
N ILE A 130 25.07 -5.80 -2.28
CA ILE A 130 23.93 -6.71 -2.49
C ILE A 130 24.07 -7.91 -1.55
N ILE A 131 23.04 -8.13 -0.74
CA ILE A 131 22.92 -9.27 0.17
C ILE A 131 22.33 -10.46 -0.58
N ASN A 132 21.25 -10.23 -1.33
CA ASN A 132 20.59 -11.26 -2.13
C ASN A 132 19.96 -10.65 -3.39
N GLU A 133 19.93 -11.43 -4.46
CA GLU A 133 19.13 -11.16 -5.64
C GLU A 133 18.58 -12.48 -6.18
N GLU A 134 17.26 -12.56 -6.37
CA GLU A 134 16.63 -13.79 -6.81
C GLU A 134 15.38 -13.54 -7.66
N LYS A 135 15.06 -14.54 -8.48
CA LYS A 135 13.77 -14.64 -9.16
C LYS A 135 12.83 -15.48 -8.31
N LEU A 136 11.65 -14.94 -8.03
CA LEU A 136 10.59 -15.59 -7.28
C LEU A 136 9.70 -16.38 -8.23
N ASN A 137 9.63 -17.70 -8.05
CA ASN A 137 8.66 -18.55 -8.71
C ASN A 137 7.40 -18.59 -7.86
N LYS A 138 6.42 -17.74 -8.20
CA LYS A 138 5.27 -17.32 -7.37
C LYS A 138 5.64 -16.40 -6.21
N TRP A 139 5.21 -15.15 -6.30
CA TRP A 139 5.39 -14.15 -5.26
C TRP A 139 4.06 -13.89 -4.55
N GLN A 140 3.97 -14.30 -3.28
CA GLN A 140 2.86 -13.93 -2.41
C GLN A 140 3.05 -12.47 -1.97
N LEU A 141 2.41 -11.54 -2.68
CA LEU A 141 2.54 -10.11 -2.41
C LEU A 141 1.83 -9.70 -1.11
N CYS A 142 0.59 -10.15 -0.95
CA CYS A 142 -0.24 -9.89 0.23
C CYS A 142 -1.19 -11.05 0.47
N TYR A 143 -1.98 -11.05 1.54
CA TYR A 143 -2.80 -12.20 1.94
C TYR A 143 -3.84 -12.66 0.90
N TRP A 144 -4.13 -11.87 -0.14
CA TRP A 144 -5.09 -12.19 -1.20
C TRP A 144 -4.51 -12.17 -2.62
N LYS A 145 -3.26 -11.73 -2.83
CA LYS A 145 -2.63 -11.62 -4.15
C LYS A 145 -1.36 -12.47 -4.24
N GLU A 146 -1.41 -13.48 -5.09
CA GLU A 146 -0.23 -14.20 -5.59
C GLU A 146 0.04 -13.76 -7.03
N LEU A 147 1.28 -13.38 -7.31
CA LEU A 147 1.79 -13.12 -8.65
C LEU A 147 2.56 -14.36 -9.11
N ASP A 148 2.46 -14.71 -10.39
CA ASP A 148 3.08 -15.90 -10.97
C ASP A 148 4.62 -15.82 -11.04
N THR A 149 5.15 -14.60 -10.99
CA THR A 149 6.58 -14.30 -10.97
C THR A 149 6.86 -13.10 -10.07
N GLY A 150 8.12 -12.96 -9.70
CA GLY A 150 8.65 -11.73 -9.11
C GLY A 150 10.16 -11.74 -9.15
N PHE A 151 10.75 -10.62 -8.77
CA PHE A 151 12.17 -10.44 -8.57
C PHE A 151 12.38 -9.75 -7.24
N PHE A 152 13.40 -10.18 -6.51
CA PHE A 152 13.77 -9.65 -5.21
C PHE A 152 15.23 -9.22 -5.22
N LEU A 153 15.51 -8.08 -4.61
CA LEU A 153 16.84 -7.55 -4.38
C LEU A 153 16.90 -7.04 -2.93
N SER A 154 17.87 -7.53 -2.17
CA SER A 154 18.18 -7.07 -0.82
C SER A 154 19.56 -6.44 -0.80
N GLN A 155 19.70 -5.25 -0.23
CA GLN A 155 20.99 -4.57 -0.12
C GLN A 155 21.13 -3.84 1.22
N LYS A 156 22.38 -3.74 1.70
CA LYS A 156 22.69 -2.88 2.85
C LYS A 156 22.68 -1.41 2.42
N ILE A 157 22.05 -0.56 3.24
CA ILE A 157 22.10 0.88 3.02
C ILE A 157 23.38 1.43 3.65
N THR A 158 24.23 2.04 2.83
CA THR A 158 25.42 2.76 3.28
C THR A 158 25.14 4.27 3.37
N GLU A 159 26.00 5.06 4.04
CA GLU A 159 25.89 6.53 4.04
C GLU A 159 25.85 7.13 2.62
N HIS A 160 26.50 6.47 1.65
CA HIS A 160 26.45 6.89 0.25
C HIS A 160 25.06 6.67 -0.37
N ASN A 161 24.38 5.58 0.02
CA ASN A 161 23.00 5.27 -0.37
C ASN A 161 22.00 6.22 0.31
N ARG A 162 22.31 6.71 1.52
CA ARG A 162 21.54 7.74 2.23
C ARG A 162 21.61 9.12 1.58
N LEU A 163 22.73 9.49 0.95
CA LEU A 163 22.81 10.73 0.17
C LEU A 163 21.98 10.63 -1.14
N THR A 164 21.86 9.43 -1.69
CA THR A 164 20.90 9.11 -2.75
C THR A 164 19.49 8.79 -2.24
N SER A 165 19.19 8.95 -0.94
CA SER A 165 17.81 8.82 -0.42
C SER A 165 16.84 9.83 -1.06
N SER A 166 17.36 10.93 -1.61
CA SER A 166 16.60 11.83 -2.51
C SER A 166 16.13 11.16 -3.81
N LEU A 167 16.72 10.04 -4.22
CA LEU A 167 16.25 9.19 -5.31
C LEU A 167 15.24 8.16 -4.79
N VAL A 168 15.38 7.67 -3.56
CA VAL A 168 14.38 6.76 -2.99
C VAL A 168 13.10 7.50 -2.56
N SER A 169 13.16 8.81 -2.26
CA SER A 169 11.96 9.66 -2.16
C SER A 169 11.16 9.74 -3.47
N ASN A 170 11.75 9.43 -4.62
CA ASN A 170 10.99 9.29 -5.88
C ASN A 170 10.32 7.92 -6.02
N TRP A 171 10.69 6.91 -5.22
CA TRP A 171 10.15 5.55 -5.29
C TRP A 171 9.28 5.18 -4.07
N GLU A 172 9.59 5.70 -2.89
CA GLU A 172 8.83 5.56 -1.63
C GLU A 172 7.41 6.12 -1.72
N TYR A 173 7.18 7.09 -2.60
CA TYR A 173 5.91 7.80 -2.71
C TYR A 173 5.05 7.37 -3.89
N HIS A 174 5.40 6.29 -4.60
CA HIS A 174 4.61 5.83 -5.74
C HIS A 174 3.57 4.77 -5.40
N LEU A 175 3.56 4.23 -4.18
CA LEU A 175 2.44 3.39 -3.77
C LEU A 175 1.15 4.20 -3.67
N LEU A 176 1.21 5.48 -3.27
CA LEU A 176 0.07 6.38 -3.13
C LEU A 176 0.51 7.84 -3.19
N ASP A 177 1.09 8.26 -4.32
CA ASP A 177 1.16 9.69 -4.60
C ASP A 177 -0.30 10.16 -4.54
N TRP A 178 -0.58 11.25 -3.81
CA TRP A 178 -1.91 11.88 -3.73
C TRP A 178 -2.33 12.50 -5.07
N LYS A 179 -2.04 11.81 -6.18
CA LYS A 179 -2.39 12.11 -7.56
C LYS A 179 -3.77 11.57 -7.93
N TYR A 180 -4.59 11.18 -6.96
CA TYR A 180 -6.02 11.25 -7.19
C TYR A 180 -6.40 12.73 -7.23
N ASP A 181 -6.64 13.23 -8.44
CA ASP A 181 -7.58 14.34 -8.54
C ASP A 181 -8.88 13.83 -7.91
N LEU A 182 -9.25 14.42 -6.77
CA LEU A 182 -10.46 14.06 -6.02
C LEU A 182 -11.73 14.16 -6.89
N SER A 183 -11.61 14.75 -8.10
CA SER A 183 -12.59 14.72 -9.17
C SER A 183 -12.94 13.30 -9.66
N ASP A 184 -12.00 12.36 -9.72
CA ASP A 184 -12.26 10.98 -10.18
C ASP A 184 -13.06 10.16 -9.16
N LEU A 185 -12.94 10.51 -7.86
CA LEU A 185 -13.83 10.00 -6.82
C LEU A 185 -15.25 10.57 -6.95
N LEU A 186 -15.52 11.58 -7.77
CA LEU A 186 -16.90 12.08 -7.99
C LEU A 186 -17.64 11.30 -9.06
N THR A 187 -16.95 10.55 -9.92
CA THR A 187 -17.57 9.68 -10.91
C THR A 187 -18.36 8.55 -10.23
N PRO A 188 -19.61 8.28 -10.64
CA PRO A 188 -20.36 7.12 -10.15
C PRO A 188 -19.61 5.83 -10.53
N LEU A 189 -19.47 4.90 -9.59
CA LEU A 189 -19.16 3.51 -9.92
C LEU A 189 -20.40 2.97 -10.64
N ASN A 190 -20.35 2.90 -11.97
CA ASN A 190 -21.40 2.30 -12.79
C ASN A 190 -21.48 0.79 -12.56
#